data_AF-A0A5C8LCP2-F1
#
_entry.id   AF-A0A5C8LCP2-F1
#
_cell.length_a   1.000
_cell.length_b   1.000
_cell.length_c   1.000
_cell.angle_alpha   90.00
_cell.angle_beta   90.00
_cell.angle_gamma   90.00
#
_symmetry.space_group_name_H-M   'P 1'
#
loop_
_entity.id
_entity.type
_entity.pdbx_description
1 polymer ?
#
loop_
_entity_poly.entity_id
_entity_poly.type
_entity_poly.pdbx_seq_one_letter_code
_entity_poly.pdbx_strand_id
1 'polypeptide(L)'
;MRKILFIISFLSLGARGQNNDKPKVFYNLDDEEIGWQAYFKLKEETNSLNQITATDSTLQYRLIRRENTGTLPPTTFLQLKQYLSALSGKEIRENENIVINYLSRYPENDQPSDHSSRSKWNIYHKNYLKKLHQLAPIKQFWMHAPTIKTLDYHHANRLNWLADEKDALFILFFKQTVPLGNYILIKPNGRYYYYLGEYGKDHVLRQAEDFFKLD
;
A
#
# COMPACT_ATOMS: atom_id res chain seq x y z
N MET A 1 -37.51 24.85 68.09
CA MET A 1 -36.04 24.83 67.88
C MET A 1 -35.75 24.04 66.60
N ARG A 2 -35.28 24.73 65.56
CA ARG A 2 -34.83 24.15 64.29
C ARG A 2 -33.47 23.47 64.50
N LYS A 3 -33.30 22.24 64.02
CA LYS A 3 -32.01 21.73 63.53
C LYS A 3 -32.27 20.89 62.27
N ILE A 4 -32.20 21.56 61.13
CA ILE A 4 -32.03 20.95 59.81
C ILE A 4 -30.55 20.52 59.76
N LEU A 5 -30.27 19.22 59.62
CA LEU A 5 -28.92 18.74 59.34
C LEU A 5 -28.84 18.45 57.83
N PHE A 6 -28.33 19.41 57.08
CA PHE A 6 -27.80 19.20 55.73
C PHE A 6 -26.44 18.54 55.86
N ILE A 7 -26.24 17.37 55.25
CA ILE A 7 -24.90 16.88 54.91
C ILE A 7 -24.89 16.69 53.39
N ILE A 8 -24.39 17.72 52.70
CA ILE A 8 -24.03 17.69 51.30
C ILE A 8 -22.51 17.50 51.23
N SER A 9 -22.12 16.49 50.46
CA SER A 9 -20.88 16.32 49.68
C SER A 9 -19.53 16.33 50.39
N PHE A 10 -18.75 15.25 50.20
CA PHE A 10 -17.44 15.32 49.55
C PHE A 10 -16.92 13.88 49.31
N LEU A 11 -17.42 13.23 48.26
CA LEU A 11 -16.79 12.04 47.66
C LEU A 11 -16.40 12.38 46.22
N SER A 12 -15.58 13.42 46.08
CA SER A 12 -14.80 13.71 44.88
C SER A 12 -13.33 13.41 45.16
N LEU A 13 -13.04 12.20 45.63
CA LEU A 13 -11.68 11.67 45.60
C LEU A 13 -11.41 11.06 44.21
N GLY A 14 -10.66 11.81 43.39
CA GLY A 14 -9.59 11.20 42.63
C GLY A 14 -9.83 10.82 41.17
N ALA A 15 -10.61 11.57 40.39
CA ALA A 15 -10.41 11.57 38.92
C ALA A 15 -9.17 12.42 38.56
N ARG A 16 -7.99 12.07 39.08
CA ARG A 16 -6.72 12.66 38.67
C ARG A 16 -6.14 11.81 37.53
N GLY A 17 -6.34 12.30 36.30
CA GLY A 17 -5.46 12.06 35.18
C GLY A 17 -5.67 10.77 34.40
N GLN A 18 -6.77 10.64 33.64
CA GLN A 18 -6.66 9.92 32.37
C GLN A 18 -5.83 10.79 31.43
N ASN A 19 -4.51 10.69 31.55
CA ASN A 19 -3.62 11.15 30.50
C ASN A 19 -3.93 10.26 29.28
N ASN A 20 -4.58 10.82 28.27
CA ASN A 20 -4.98 10.14 27.04
C ASN A 20 -3.78 9.76 26.13
N ASP A 21 -2.55 9.83 26.63
CA ASP A 21 -1.36 9.45 25.89
C ASP A 21 -1.11 7.96 26.03
N LYS A 22 -1.64 7.21 25.06
CA LYS A 22 -1.36 5.77 24.91
C LYS A 22 0.16 5.56 24.84
N PRO A 23 0.74 4.61 25.61
CA PRO A 23 2.14 4.21 25.48
C PRO A 23 2.53 3.96 24.03
N LYS A 24 3.69 4.47 23.62
CA LYS A 24 4.21 4.35 22.26
C LYS A 24 5.19 3.18 22.18
N VAL A 25 4.98 2.27 21.24
CA VAL A 25 5.89 1.17 20.93
C VAL A 25 6.36 1.28 19.49
N PHE A 26 7.61 0.90 19.23
CA PHE A 26 8.27 1.12 17.94
C PHE A 26 8.82 -0.21 17.42
N TYR A 27 8.57 -0.51 16.15
CA TYR A 27 8.99 -1.76 15.51
C TYR A 27 9.88 -1.48 14.30
N ASN A 28 10.91 -2.30 14.12
CA ASN A 28 11.80 -2.27 12.97
C ASN A 28 11.16 -2.91 11.72
N LEU A 29 11.96 -3.09 10.66
CA LEU A 29 11.52 -3.67 9.37
C LEU A 29 11.19 -5.16 9.44
N ASP A 30 11.63 -5.84 10.51
CA ASP A 30 11.50 -7.29 10.73
C ASP A 30 10.46 -7.60 11.82
N ASP A 31 9.63 -6.61 12.21
CA ASP A 31 8.58 -6.71 13.24
C ASP A 31 9.12 -6.88 14.67
N GLU A 32 10.38 -6.52 14.92
CA GLU A 32 10.98 -6.57 16.25
C GLU A 32 10.81 -5.23 16.95
N GLU A 33 10.40 -5.26 18.22
CA GLU A 33 10.29 -4.05 19.05
C GLU A 33 11.68 -3.46 19.33
N ILE A 34 11.82 -2.16 19.08
CA ILE A 34 13.06 -1.40 19.25
C ILE A 34 12.82 -0.09 19.99
N GLY A 35 13.88 0.51 20.53
CA GLY A 35 13.78 1.82 21.17
C GLY A 35 13.51 2.96 20.17
N TRP A 36 12.85 4.03 20.63
CA TRP A 36 12.55 5.23 19.83
C TRP A 36 13.78 5.78 19.07
N GLN A 37 14.95 5.84 19.70
CA GLN A 37 16.16 6.37 19.05
C GLN A 37 16.59 5.50 17.87
N ALA A 38 16.57 4.18 18.04
CA ALA A 38 16.91 3.24 16.98
C ALA A 38 15.89 3.32 15.83
N TYR A 39 14.60 3.53 16.15
CA TYR A 39 13.55 3.67 15.15
C TYR A 39 13.77 4.89 14.26
N PHE A 40 14.00 6.08 14.84
CA PHE A 40 14.17 7.30 14.04
C PHE A 40 15.46 7.27 13.23
N LYS A 41 16.54 6.71 13.79
CA LYS A 41 17.77 6.46 13.04
C LYS A 41 17.53 5.54 11.85
N LEU A 42 16.91 4.38 12.06
CA LEU A 42 16.63 3.43 10.99
C LEU A 42 15.69 4.02 9.93
N LYS A 43 14.72 4.83 10.34
CA LYS A 43 13.81 5.56 9.44
C LYS A 43 14.53 6.57 8.55
N GLU A 44 15.57 7.24 9.06
CA GLU A 44 16.38 8.19 8.28
C GLU A 44 17.37 7.47 7.34
N GLU A 45 17.91 6.34 7.78
CA GLU A 45 18.87 5.54 7.02
C GLU A 45 18.21 4.66 5.94
N THR A 46 16.90 4.48 5.98
CA THR A 46 16.16 3.59 5.07
C THR A 46 15.07 4.32 4.31
N ASN A 47 14.81 3.89 3.07
CA ASN A 47 13.63 4.31 2.31
C ASN A 47 12.39 3.52 2.77
N SER A 48 12.04 3.60 4.06
CA SER A 48 10.91 2.87 4.67
C SER A 48 9.66 3.73 4.79
N LEU A 49 8.49 3.09 4.87
CA LEU A 49 7.25 3.75 5.24
C LEU A 49 7.04 3.68 6.75
N ASN A 50 6.38 4.68 7.30
CA ASN A 50 5.89 4.66 8.68
C ASN A 50 4.40 4.29 8.68
N GLN A 51 4.06 3.22 9.40
CA GLN A 51 2.68 2.87 9.70
C GLN A 51 2.41 3.13 11.19
N ILE A 52 1.32 3.83 11.47
CA ILE A 52 0.87 4.12 12.83
C ILE A 52 -0.48 3.45 13.06
N THR A 53 -0.56 2.59 14.09
CA THR A 53 -1.79 1.89 14.47
C THR A 53 -2.09 2.14 15.93
N ALA A 54 -3.34 2.48 16.26
CA ALA A 54 -3.79 2.59 17.63
C ALA A 54 -4.52 1.31 18.06
N THR A 55 -4.10 0.73 19.18
CA THR A 55 -4.85 -0.31 19.91
C THR A 55 -5.51 0.31 21.14
N ASP A 56 -6.28 -0.45 21.93
CA ASP A 56 -6.86 0.06 23.17
C ASP A 56 -5.79 0.52 24.16
N SER A 57 -4.64 -0.16 24.19
CA SER A 57 -3.58 0.03 25.17
C SER A 57 -2.37 0.82 24.68
N THR A 58 -2.10 0.86 23.36
CA THR A 58 -0.85 1.41 22.82
C THR A 58 -1.03 2.13 21.48
N LEU A 59 -0.08 3.03 21.18
CA LEU A 59 0.13 3.57 19.84
C LEU A 59 1.39 2.92 19.24
N GLN A 60 1.20 2.15 18.18
CA GLN A 60 2.26 1.37 17.55
C GLN A 60 2.80 2.10 16.32
N TYR A 61 4.12 2.25 16.25
CA TYR A 61 4.86 2.81 15.12
C TYR A 61 5.67 1.70 14.47
N ARG A 62 5.48 1.45 13.18
CA ARG A 62 6.13 0.36 12.47
C ARG A 62 6.82 0.85 11.20
N LEU A 63 8.06 0.43 10.97
CA LEU A 63 8.74 0.64 9.70
C LEU A 63 8.41 -0.47 8.72
N ILE A 64 8.05 -0.08 7.50
CA ILE A 64 7.66 -1.00 6.43
C ILE A 64 8.64 -0.87 5.28
N ARG A 65 9.14 -2.03 4.82
CA ARG A 65 10.02 -2.09 3.65
C ARG A 65 9.24 -1.74 2.39
N ARG A 66 9.70 -0.75 1.64
CA ARG A 66 9.06 -0.34 0.39
C ARG A 66 9.33 -1.30 -0.76
N GLU A 67 10.58 -1.72 -0.89
CA GLU A 67 11.07 -2.58 -1.98
C GLU A 67 11.13 -4.02 -1.52
N ASN A 68 10.44 -4.91 -2.23
CA ASN A 68 10.36 -6.31 -1.86
C ASN A 68 10.51 -7.19 -3.10
N THR A 69 11.22 -8.30 -2.94
CA THR A 69 11.48 -9.25 -4.03
C THR A 69 11.21 -10.68 -3.57
N GLY A 70 10.91 -11.55 -4.52
CA GLY A 70 10.79 -12.97 -4.25
C GLY A 70 10.47 -13.76 -5.51
N THR A 71 9.99 -14.99 -5.32
CA THR A 71 9.57 -15.86 -6.41
C THR A 71 8.24 -16.50 -6.02
N LEU A 72 7.24 -16.39 -6.88
CA LEU A 72 5.98 -17.12 -6.71
C LEU A 72 6.20 -18.60 -7.05
N PRO A 73 5.65 -19.54 -6.26
CA PRO A 73 5.59 -20.94 -6.65
C PRO A 73 4.91 -21.08 -8.03
N PRO A 74 5.33 -22.04 -8.88
CA PRO A 74 4.79 -22.17 -10.24
C PRO A 74 3.26 -22.26 -10.31
N THR A 75 2.65 -22.98 -9.37
CA THR A 75 1.19 -23.11 -9.25
C THR A 75 0.52 -21.78 -8.91
N THR A 76 1.07 -21.04 -7.94
CA THR A 76 0.59 -19.70 -7.56
C THR A 76 0.75 -18.71 -8.71
N PHE A 77 1.88 -18.75 -9.43
CA PHE A 77 2.10 -17.88 -10.58
C PHE A 77 1.10 -18.18 -11.72
N LEU A 78 0.83 -19.45 -11.99
CA LEU A 78 -0.18 -19.85 -12.96
C LEU A 78 -1.59 -19.35 -12.57
N GLN A 79 -1.96 -19.50 -11.30
CA GLN A 79 -3.25 -18.99 -10.78
C GLN A 79 -3.35 -17.47 -10.91
N LEU A 80 -2.26 -16.74 -10.63
CA LEU A 80 -2.21 -15.30 -10.84
C LEU A 80 -2.38 -14.93 -12.32
N LYS A 81 -1.68 -15.62 -13.26
CA LYS A 81 -1.86 -15.39 -14.70
C LYS A 81 -3.32 -15.61 -15.13
N GLN A 82 -3.93 -16.70 -14.67
CA GLN A 82 -5.34 -17.02 -14.97
C GLN A 82 -6.29 -15.96 -14.41
N TYR A 83 -6.08 -15.51 -13.18
CA TYR A 83 -6.87 -14.46 -12.56
C TYR A 83 -6.82 -13.15 -13.36
N LEU A 84 -5.61 -12.68 -13.69
CA LEU A 84 -5.42 -11.45 -14.47
C LEU A 84 -6.00 -11.56 -15.88
N SER A 85 -5.87 -12.73 -16.51
CA SER A 85 -6.41 -12.98 -17.85
C SER A 85 -7.94 -12.99 -17.85
N ALA A 86 -8.55 -13.61 -16.83
CA ALA A 86 -9.99 -13.63 -16.66
C ALA A 86 -10.58 -12.23 -16.43
N LEU A 87 -9.95 -11.41 -15.58
CA LEU A 87 -10.40 -10.03 -15.33
C LEU A 87 -10.27 -9.12 -16.56
N SER A 88 -9.18 -9.27 -17.30
CA SER A 88 -8.85 -8.35 -18.40
C SER A 88 -9.39 -8.79 -19.76
N GLY A 89 -9.81 -10.05 -19.90
CA GLY A 89 -10.10 -10.68 -21.18
C GLY A 89 -8.86 -10.83 -22.09
N LYS A 90 -7.64 -10.69 -21.55
CA LYS A 90 -6.39 -10.70 -22.31
C LYS A 90 -5.48 -11.81 -21.83
N GLU A 91 -5.04 -12.64 -22.75
CA GLU A 91 -4.04 -13.68 -22.47
C GLU A 91 -2.67 -13.07 -22.14
N ILE A 92 -1.98 -13.68 -21.19
CA ILE A 92 -0.57 -13.45 -20.86
C ILE A 92 0.25 -14.57 -21.49
N ARG A 93 1.11 -14.22 -22.46
CA ARG A 93 1.99 -15.18 -23.15
C ARG A 93 3.13 -15.60 -22.24
N GLU A 94 3.69 -16.79 -22.49
CA GLU A 94 4.75 -17.37 -21.65
C GLU A 94 6.02 -16.52 -21.54
N ASN A 95 6.32 -15.67 -22.52
CA ASN A 95 7.50 -14.80 -22.50
C ASN A 95 7.21 -13.35 -22.08
N GLU A 96 5.98 -13.03 -21.68
CA GLU A 96 5.62 -11.68 -21.27
C GLU A 96 5.94 -11.46 -19.79
N ASN A 97 6.64 -10.37 -19.50
CA ASN A 97 6.71 -9.81 -18.17
C ASN A 97 5.36 -9.19 -17.79
N ILE A 98 5.04 -9.13 -16.51
CA ILE A 98 3.83 -8.51 -16.00
C ILE A 98 4.20 -7.24 -15.24
N VAL A 99 3.49 -6.15 -15.52
CA VAL A 99 3.54 -4.92 -14.75
C VAL A 99 2.15 -4.61 -14.22
N ILE A 100 2.01 -4.44 -12.91
CA ILE A 100 0.75 -4.07 -12.27
C ILE A 100 0.95 -2.74 -11.59
N ASN A 101 0.22 -1.72 -12.03
CA ASN A 101 0.05 -0.49 -11.29
C ASN A 101 -1.19 -0.65 -10.40
N TYR A 102 -1.02 -0.63 -9.09
CA TYR A 102 -2.07 -0.97 -8.13
C TYR A 102 -2.47 0.25 -7.27
N LEU A 103 -3.75 0.60 -7.22
CA LEU A 103 -4.28 1.56 -6.25
C LEU A 103 -4.75 0.82 -5.00
N SER A 104 -4.06 1.05 -3.90
CA SER A 104 -4.38 0.42 -2.61
C SER A 104 -5.55 1.10 -1.92
N ARG A 105 -6.02 0.48 -0.83
CA ARG A 105 -7.13 0.96 -0.01
C ARG A 105 -6.79 2.32 0.60
N TYR A 106 -7.73 3.26 0.54
CA TYR A 106 -7.71 4.47 1.36
C TYR A 106 -8.40 4.18 2.70
N PRO A 107 -7.99 4.83 3.79
CA PRO A 107 -8.89 5.10 4.91
C PRO A 107 -10.17 5.73 4.35
N GLU A 108 -11.35 5.36 4.86
CA GLU A 108 -12.64 5.78 4.28
C GLU A 108 -12.78 7.30 4.17
N ASN A 109 -12.15 8.04 5.07
CA ASN A 109 -12.20 9.50 5.14
C ASN A 109 -11.16 10.21 4.25
N ASP A 110 -10.24 9.47 3.62
CA ASP A 110 -9.13 10.01 2.82
C ASP A 110 -9.34 9.84 1.30
N GLN A 111 -10.51 9.36 0.86
CA GLN A 111 -10.81 9.31 -0.56
C GLN A 111 -10.93 10.74 -1.11
N PRO A 112 -10.31 11.05 -2.27
CA PRO A 112 -10.42 12.37 -2.88
C PRO A 112 -11.91 12.73 -3.09
N SER A 113 -12.39 13.72 -2.34
CA SER A 113 -13.77 14.18 -2.38
C SER A 113 -14.04 15.16 -3.53
N ASP A 114 -12.96 15.72 -4.11
CA ASP A 114 -13.05 16.74 -5.14
C ASP A 114 -12.86 16.14 -6.55
N HIS A 115 -13.98 15.94 -7.22
CA HIS A 115 -14.07 15.43 -8.59
C HIS A 115 -13.67 16.47 -9.66
N SER A 116 -13.36 17.71 -9.28
CA SER A 116 -13.11 18.81 -10.23
C SER A 116 -11.72 18.75 -10.89
N SER A 117 -10.76 18.03 -10.29
CA SER A 117 -9.39 17.95 -10.80
C SER A 117 -8.96 16.49 -11.03
N ARG A 118 -8.17 16.25 -12.08
CA ARG A 118 -7.56 14.94 -12.35
C ARG A 118 -6.16 14.88 -11.76
N SER A 119 -5.78 13.69 -11.28
CA SER A 119 -4.44 13.45 -10.77
C SER A 119 -3.37 13.82 -11.79
N LYS A 120 -2.34 14.56 -11.35
CA LYS A 120 -1.14 14.85 -12.14
C LYS A 120 -0.08 13.75 -12.04
N TRP A 121 -0.46 12.59 -11.51
CA TRP A 121 0.49 11.50 -11.29
C TRP A 121 1.08 11.03 -12.62
N ASN A 122 2.39 11.21 -12.77
CA ASN A 122 3.09 11.11 -14.04
C ASN A 122 3.14 9.69 -14.63
N ILE A 123 2.75 8.66 -13.87
CA ILE A 123 2.58 7.28 -14.34
C ILE A 123 1.40 7.14 -15.30
N TYR A 124 0.49 8.12 -15.35
CA TYR A 124 -0.60 8.10 -16.30
C TYR A 124 -0.19 8.66 -17.67
N HIS A 125 0.98 9.29 -17.79
CA HIS A 125 1.39 9.97 -19.02
C HIS A 125 1.70 8.96 -20.14
N LYS A 126 1.35 9.32 -21.39
CA LYS A 126 1.58 8.45 -22.57
C LYS A 126 3.04 8.06 -22.76
N ASN A 127 3.97 8.96 -22.42
CA ASN A 127 5.41 8.70 -22.54
C ASN A 127 5.93 7.64 -21.56
N TYR A 128 5.34 7.52 -20.36
CA TYR A 128 5.64 6.43 -19.45
C TYR A 128 5.26 5.09 -20.08
N LEU A 129 4.02 4.96 -20.54
CA LEU A 129 3.54 3.74 -21.18
C LEU A 129 4.42 3.35 -22.38
N LYS A 130 4.72 4.30 -23.27
CA LYS A 130 5.58 4.04 -24.42
C LYS A 130 6.96 3.53 -24.00
N LYS A 131 7.61 4.18 -23.03
CA LYS A 131 8.94 3.78 -22.57
C LYS A 131 8.93 2.41 -21.90
N LEU A 132 7.95 2.14 -21.04
CA LEU A 132 7.82 0.86 -20.35
C LEU A 132 7.75 -0.30 -21.34
N HIS A 133 6.85 -0.21 -22.33
CA HIS A 133 6.66 -1.25 -23.36
C HIS A 133 7.83 -1.37 -24.35
N GLN A 134 8.80 -0.43 -24.34
CA GLN A 134 10.04 -0.55 -25.11
C GLN A 134 11.13 -1.33 -24.36
N LEU A 135 11.02 -1.51 -23.04
CA LEU A 135 12.05 -2.18 -22.23
C LEU A 135 12.04 -3.69 -22.44
N ALA A 136 10.86 -4.29 -22.51
CA ALA A 136 10.68 -5.74 -22.63
C ALA A 136 9.26 -6.07 -23.14
N PRO A 137 9.00 -7.31 -23.58
CA PRO A 137 7.63 -7.79 -23.77
C PRO A 137 6.87 -7.72 -22.45
N ILE A 138 5.88 -6.83 -22.36
CA ILE A 138 5.15 -6.53 -21.11
C ILE A 138 3.64 -6.66 -21.32
N LYS A 139 2.97 -7.36 -20.40
CA LYS A 139 1.55 -7.23 -20.14
C LYS A 139 1.33 -6.29 -18.95
N GLN A 140 0.67 -5.17 -19.18
CA GLN A 140 0.41 -4.18 -18.14
C GLN A 140 -1.04 -4.22 -17.67
N PHE A 141 -1.25 -4.13 -16.36
CA PHE A 141 -2.55 -4.06 -15.70
C PHE A 141 -2.63 -2.83 -14.80
N TRP A 142 -3.77 -2.14 -14.88
CA TRP A 142 -4.16 -1.09 -13.95
C TRP A 142 -5.18 -1.70 -13.00
N MET A 143 -4.80 -1.90 -11.73
CA MET A 143 -5.63 -2.60 -10.75
C MET A 143 -5.92 -1.75 -9.53
N HIS A 144 -7.02 -2.00 -8.85
CA HIS A 144 -7.35 -1.29 -7.62
C HIS A 144 -7.99 -2.22 -6.59
N ALA A 145 -7.86 -1.84 -5.32
CA ALA A 145 -8.56 -2.50 -4.25
C ALA A 145 -10.10 -2.37 -4.43
N PRO A 146 -10.90 -3.39 -4.08
CA PRO A 146 -12.36 -3.36 -4.24
C PRO A 146 -13.07 -2.23 -3.49
N THR A 147 -12.44 -1.69 -2.44
CA THR A 147 -13.02 -0.62 -1.61
C THR A 147 -12.96 0.77 -2.26
N ILE A 148 -12.29 0.90 -3.40
CA ILE A 148 -12.22 2.16 -4.16
C ILE A 148 -13.54 2.38 -4.90
N LYS A 149 -14.27 3.44 -4.52
CA LYS A 149 -15.62 3.74 -5.03
C LYS A 149 -15.61 4.56 -6.32
N THR A 150 -14.56 5.36 -6.55
CA THR A 150 -14.42 6.21 -7.73
C THR A 150 -12.98 6.20 -8.24
N LEU A 151 -12.84 6.28 -9.56
CA LEU A 151 -11.55 6.27 -10.27
C LEU A 151 -11.41 7.49 -11.20
N ASP A 152 -12.34 8.45 -11.16
CA ASP A 152 -12.34 9.62 -12.06
C ASP A 152 -11.07 10.47 -11.88
N TYR A 153 -10.66 10.66 -10.62
CA TYR A 153 -9.40 11.30 -10.27
C TYR A 153 -8.19 10.59 -10.89
N HIS A 154 -8.29 9.28 -11.08
CA HIS A 154 -7.24 8.38 -11.61
C HIS A 154 -7.43 8.06 -13.10
N HIS A 155 -8.02 8.97 -13.88
CA HIS A 155 -8.15 8.88 -15.35
C HIS A 155 -8.91 7.64 -15.83
N ALA A 156 -9.98 7.24 -15.14
CA ALA A 156 -10.83 6.10 -15.52
C ALA A 156 -11.37 6.16 -16.96
N ASN A 157 -11.55 7.35 -17.51
CA ASN A 157 -11.98 7.55 -18.90
C ASN A 157 -10.94 7.11 -19.96
N ARG A 158 -9.69 6.83 -19.56
CA ARG A 158 -8.61 6.43 -20.47
C ARG A 158 -7.89 5.15 -20.03
N LEU A 159 -7.89 4.85 -18.73
CA LEU A 159 -7.24 3.68 -18.17
C LEU A 159 -8.26 2.61 -17.84
N ASN A 160 -8.01 1.39 -18.31
CA ASN A 160 -8.85 0.24 -17.98
C ASN A 160 -8.48 -0.32 -16.61
N TRP A 161 -9.03 0.30 -15.57
CA TRP A 161 -8.91 -0.16 -14.19
C TRP A 161 -9.69 -1.44 -13.97
N LEU A 162 -9.06 -2.41 -13.30
CA LEU A 162 -9.64 -3.69 -12.95
C LEU A 162 -9.69 -3.82 -11.41
N ALA A 163 -10.83 -4.18 -10.87
CA ALA A 163 -10.95 -4.44 -9.44
C ALA A 163 -10.25 -5.76 -9.08
N ASP A 164 -9.45 -5.75 -8.01
CA ASP A 164 -8.90 -6.97 -7.39
C ASP A 164 -9.97 -7.65 -6.53
N GLU A 165 -11.08 -8.09 -7.14
CA GLU A 165 -12.29 -8.57 -6.44
C GLU A 165 -12.05 -9.69 -5.42
N LYS A 166 -10.97 -10.46 -5.58
CA LYS A 166 -10.62 -11.58 -4.70
C LYS A 166 -9.49 -11.22 -3.73
N ASP A 167 -9.09 -9.95 -3.68
CA ASP A 167 -7.92 -9.46 -2.94
C ASP A 167 -6.65 -10.29 -3.24
N ALA A 168 -6.54 -10.83 -4.46
CA ALA A 168 -5.48 -11.77 -4.81
C ALA A 168 -4.11 -11.10 -4.76
N LEU A 169 -3.99 -9.86 -5.23
CA LEU A 169 -2.73 -9.11 -5.16
C LEU A 169 -2.42 -8.69 -3.73
N PHE A 170 -3.45 -8.32 -2.97
CA PHE A 170 -3.29 -7.99 -1.56
C PHE A 170 -2.74 -9.17 -0.76
N ILE A 171 -3.34 -10.36 -0.92
CA ILE A 171 -2.91 -11.58 -0.23
C ILE A 171 -1.48 -11.99 -0.64
N LEU A 172 -1.15 -11.90 -1.95
CA LEU A 172 0.15 -12.34 -2.46
C LEU A 172 1.29 -11.39 -2.12
N PHE A 173 1.06 -10.08 -2.18
CA PHE A 173 2.13 -9.08 -2.12
C PHE A 173 1.98 -8.10 -0.95
N PHE A 174 0.75 -7.68 -0.62
CA PHE A 174 0.51 -6.58 0.30
C PHE A 174 -0.06 -7.08 1.63
N LYS A 175 0.75 -7.85 2.38
CA LYS A 175 0.40 -8.42 3.71
C LYS A 175 -0.01 -7.39 4.78
N GLN A 176 -0.05 -6.12 4.42
CA GLN A 176 -0.44 -4.98 5.21
C GLN A 176 -0.92 -3.87 4.29
N THR A 177 -1.94 -3.14 4.74
CA THR A 177 -2.47 -2.00 3.98
C THR A 177 -1.50 -0.83 4.07
N VAL A 178 -0.86 -0.52 2.96
CA VAL A 178 -0.20 0.76 2.73
C VAL A 178 -1.14 1.58 1.85
N PRO A 179 -1.60 2.77 2.29
CA PRO A 179 -2.44 3.62 1.46
C PRO A 179 -1.65 4.14 0.24
N LEU A 180 -2.37 4.67 -0.74
CA LEU A 180 -1.84 5.20 -2.01
C LEU A 180 -1.50 4.08 -3.01
N GLY A 181 -0.80 4.39 -4.10
CA GLY A 181 -0.56 3.39 -5.14
C GLY A 181 0.77 2.66 -4.99
N ASN A 182 0.71 1.35 -5.27
CA ASN A 182 1.81 0.39 -5.29
C ASN A 182 2.09 -0.03 -6.75
N TYR A 183 3.20 -0.72 -6.99
CA TYR A 183 3.37 -1.45 -8.25
C TYR A 183 4.09 -2.78 -8.08
N ILE A 184 3.85 -3.68 -9.02
CA ILE A 184 4.44 -5.02 -9.06
C ILE A 184 5.04 -5.24 -10.45
N LEU A 185 6.24 -5.82 -10.48
CA LEU A 185 6.93 -6.32 -11.66
C LEU A 185 7.09 -7.82 -11.50
N ILE A 186 6.74 -8.62 -12.52
CA ILE A 186 6.85 -10.08 -12.47
C ILE A 186 7.47 -10.58 -13.78
N LYS A 187 8.43 -11.48 -13.67
CA LYS A 187 9.05 -12.18 -14.81
C LYS A 187 8.25 -13.41 -15.23
N PRO A 188 8.48 -13.93 -16.45
CA PRO A 188 7.98 -15.24 -16.90
C PRO A 188 8.20 -16.42 -15.96
N ASN A 189 9.26 -16.38 -15.13
CA ASN A 189 9.59 -17.44 -14.19
C ASN A 189 8.98 -17.24 -12.79
N GLY A 190 8.09 -16.25 -12.61
CA GLY A 190 7.45 -15.96 -11.33
C GLY A 190 8.32 -15.17 -10.35
N ARG A 191 9.57 -14.83 -10.68
CA ARG A 191 10.34 -13.84 -9.90
C ARG A 191 9.60 -12.51 -9.93
N TYR A 192 9.50 -11.85 -8.78
CA TYR A 192 8.82 -10.59 -8.66
C TYR A 192 9.64 -9.54 -7.90
N TYR A 193 9.31 -8.30 -8.18
CA TYR A 193 9.63 -7.12 -7.39
C TYR A 193 8.32 -6.36 -7.15
N TYR A 194 8.09 -5.85 -5.94
CA TYR A 194 7.01 -4.90 -5.71
C TYR A 194 7.46 -3.73 -4.85
N TYR A 195 6.77 -2.61 -5.05
CA TYR A 195 7.01 -1.37 -4.34
C TYR A 195 5.74 -0.90 -3.63
N LEU A 196 5.88 -0.56 -2.34
CA LEU A 196 4.81 0.02 -1.53
C LEU A 196 4.89 1.55 -1.49
N GLY A 197 3.72 2.19 -1.62
CA GLY A 197 3.51 3.64 -1.54
C GLY A 197 3.86 4.39 -2.83
N GLU A 198 3.52 5.70 -2.86
CA GLU A 198 3.64 6.54 -4.06
C GLU A 198 5.02 6.48 -4.74
N TYR A 199 5.00 6.46 -6.06
CA TYR A 199 6.16 6.29 -6.93
C TYR A 199 6.04 7.16 -8.17
N GLY A 200 7.16 7.67 -8.71
CA GLY A 200 7.18 8.35 -10.01
C GLY A 200 7.38 7.37 -11.17
N LYS A 201 7.02 7.80 -12.38
CA LYS A 201 7.32 7.07 -13.63
C LYS A 201 8.79 6.68 -13.74
N ASP A 202 9.71 7.56 -13.34
CA ASP A 202 11.14 7.33 -13.50
C ASP A 202 11.63 6.23 -12.55
N HIS A 203 10.99 6.09 -11.39
CA HIS A 203 11.25 4.99 -10.47
C HIS A 203 10.84 3.65 -11.09
N VAL A 204 9.62 3.56 -11.63
CA VAL A 204 9.14 2.33 -12.28
C VAL A 204 9.99 1.98 -13.50
N LEU A 205 10.35 2.97 -14.32
CA LEU A 205 11.16 2.73 -15.53
C LEU A 205 12.55 2.21 -15.18
N ARG A 206 13.25 2.81 -14.20
CA ARG A 206 14.56 2.31 -13.75
C ARG A 206 14.44 0.90 -13.18
N GLN A 207 13.49 0.68 -12.29
CA GLN A 207 13.31 -0.64 -11.67
C GLN A 207 12.90 -1.71 -12.68
N ALA A 208 12.06 -1.38 -13.66
CA ALA A 208 11.71 -2.30 -14.75
C ALA A 208 12.91 -2.59 -15.67
N GLU A 209 13.72 -1.57 -15.97
CA GLU A 209 14.94 -1.73 -16.73
C GLU A 209 15.94 -2.67 -16.03
N ASP A 210 16.22 -2.42 -14.75
CA ASP A 210 17.13 -3.23 -13.95
C ASP A 210 16.56 -4.64 -13.76
N PHE A 211 15.29 -4.76 -13.38
CA PHE A 211 14.68 -6.03 -13.03
C PHE A 211 14.51 -6.94 -14.25
N PHE A 212 14.00 -6.44 -15.39
CA PHE A 212 13.72 -7.30 -16.55
C PHE A 212 14.95 -7.61 -17.40
N LYS A 213 16.06 -6.88 -17.27
CA LYS A 213 17.31 -7.13 -18.02
C LYS A 213 18.27 -8.11 -17.34
N LEU A 214 18.17 -8.31 -16.03
CA LEU A 214 18.97 -9.30 -15.32
C LEU A 214 18.38 -10.69 -15.58
N ASP A 215 19.14 -11.66 -16.06
CA ASP A 215 18.66 -13.05 -16.17
C ASP A 215 18.52 -13.72 -14.77
#